data_AF-A0A924D808-F1
#
_entry.id   AF-A0A924D808-F1
#
_cell.length_a   1.000
_cell.length_b   1.000
_cell.length_c   1.000
_cell.angle_alpha   90.00
_cell.angle_beta   90.00
_cell.angle_gamma   90.00
#
_symmetry.space_group_name_H-M   'P 1'
#
loop_
_entity.id
_entity.type
_entity.pdbx_description
1 polymer ?
#
loop_
_entity_poly.entity_id
_entity_poly.type
_entity_poly.pdbx_seq_one_letter_code
_entity_poly.pdbx_strand_id
1 'polypeptide(L)'
;MPLQEVPLTPPVETTSLSTSLDAKPFLVSPLQIGVWISYLNRLENGFLHLTAIVPALMMVGIVFALLMNPTALIVFLGLEIISGGMVAGLLVPRAINKNKSRAALLETLTHCEKDHLETVCYIQTAHDKTVRTAAGARLLDLLSEFEAGEGFTLGRYSRISLHRILKSREPQEIRLALNAMEYIGGEQDIALVKALSEGKYLADFSNDVRQKAKSILSVLRERAANQKLGTTLLRASSCTESGDTLLRPTTYAIREDESETLLRVGESPTNE
;
A
#
# COMPACT_ATOMS: atom_id res chain seq x y z
N MET A 1 39.78 -53.17 21.04
CA MET A 1 38.38 -53.32 20.58
C MET A 1 38.32 -52.74 19.18
N PRO A 2 38.03 -53.54 18.15
CA PRO A 2 37.94 -53.04 16.78
C PRO A 2 36.58 -52.38 16.55
N LEU A 3 36.58 -51.21 15.91
CA LEU A 3 35.40 -50.47 15.51
C LEU A 3 34.70 -51.20 14.35
N GLN A 4 33.45 -51.54 14.59
CA GLN A 4 32.57 -52.27 13.68
C GLN A 4 31.96 -51.29 12.68
N GLU A 5 32.27 -51.47 11.39
CA GLU A 5 31.72 -50.68 10.29
C GLU A 5 30.21 -50.92 10.16
N VAL A 6 29.44 -49.83 10.24
CA VAL A 6 27.98 -49.82 10.06
C VAL A 6 27.68 -49.69 8.57
N PRO A 7 26.86 -50.58 7.97
CA PRO A 7 26.58 -50.56 6.54
C PRO A 7 25.63 -49.40 6.18
N LEU A 8 26.04 -48.59 5.20
CA LEU A 8 25.19 -47.56 4.57
C LEU A 8 24.00 -48.22 3.87
N THR A 9 22.80 -47.82 4.27
CA THR A 9 21.55 -48.13 3.56
C THR A 9 21.38 -47.16 2.38
N PRO A 10 20.89 -47.63 1.22
CA PRO A 10 20.67 -46.77 0.06
C PRO A 10 19.47 -45.84 0.26
N PRO A 11 19.46 -44.66 -0.39
CA PRO A 11 18.42 -43.65 -0.23
C PRO A 11 17.08 -44.14 -0.81
N VAL A 12 16.03 -43.94 -0.01
CA VAL A 12 14.63 -44.19 -0.38
C VAL A 12 14.23 -43.18 -1.46
N GLU A 13 13.95 -43.68 -2.67
CA GLU A 13 13.33 -42.90 -3.75
C GLU A 13 11.93 -42.46 -3.32
N THR A 14 11.79 -41.19 -2.96
CA THR A 14 10.50 -40.56 -2.74
C THR A 14 9.90 -40.18 -4.09
N THR A 15 8.92 -40.96 -4.53
CA THR A 15 8.12 -40.69 -5.72
C THR A 15 7.30 -39.42 -5.49
N SER A 16 7.80 -38.28 -5.98
CA SER A 16 7.07 -37.02 -5.95
C SER A 16 6.01 -37.01 -7.05
N LEU A 17 4.75 -37.11 -6.63
CA LEU A 17 3.58 -37.00 -7.49
C LEU A 17 3.38 -35.51 -7.86
N SER A 18 3.93 -35.11 -9.00
CA SER A 18 3.76 -33.76 -9.55
C SER A 18 2.35 -33.59 -10.13
N THR A 19 1.41 -33.20 -9.27
CA THR A 19 0.11 -32.67 -9.72
C THR A 19 0.33 -31.24 -10.23
N SER A 20 0.62 -31.16 -11.52
CA SER A 20 0.59 -29.94 -12.34
C SER A 20 -0.83 -29.36 -12.36
N LEU A 21 -1.21 -28.65 -11.30
CA LEU A 21 -2.40 -27.80 -11.29
C LEU A 21 -2.04 -26.48 -11.98
N ASP A 22 -2.31 -26.44 -13.28
CA ASP A 22 -2.07 -25.30 -14.17
C ASP A 22 -3.13 -24.21 -13.89
N ALA A 23 -3.05 -23.60 -12.72
CA ALA A 23 -3.92 -22.51 -12.30
C ALA A 23 -3.43 -21.21 -12.94
N LYS A 24 -3.93 -20.90 -14.15
CA LYS A 24 -3.75 -19.58 -14.77
C LYS A 24 -4.27 -18.50 -13.81
N PRO A 25 -3.43 -17.59 -13.29
CA PRO A 25 -3.90 -16.50 -12.47
C PRO A 25 -4.73 -15.58 -13.38
N PHE A 26 -6.04 -15.46 -13.08
CA PHE A 26 -6.90 -14.43 -13.64
C PHE A 26 -6.39 -13.07 -13.16
N LEU A 27 -5.48 -12.48 -13.93
CA LEU A 27 -5.03 -11.10 -13.78
C LEU A 27 -6.16 -10.16 -14.18
N VAL A 28 -7.14 -10.00 -13.28
CA VAL A 28 -8.14 -8.95 -13.42
C VAL A 28 -7.42 -7.62 -13.24
N SER A 29 -7.42 -6.81 -14.31
CA SER A 29 -6.74 -5.52 -14.28
C SER A 29 -7.24 -4.65 -13.11
N PRO A 30 -6.36 -3.94 -12.38
CA PRO A 30 -6.75 -3.12 -11.22
C PRO A 30 -7.73 -2.00 -11.60
N LEU A 31 -7.80 -1.62 -12.88
CA LEU A 31 -8.81 -0.69 -13.40
C LEU A 31 -10.23 -1.28 -13.38
N GLN A 32 -10.41 -2.57 -13.65
CA GLN A 32 -11.72 -3.20 -13.58
C GLN A 32 -12.24 -3.32 -12.14
N ILE A 33 -11.34 -3.53 -11.18
CA ILE A 33 -11.69 -3.61 -9.76
C ILE A 33 -12.29 -2.27 -9.28
N GLY A 34 -11.70 -1.13 -9.70
CA GLY A 34 -12.21 0.20 -9.34
C GLY A 34 -13.62 0.52 -9.88
N VAL A 35 -13.94 0.04 -11.09
CA VAL A 35 -15.26 0.22 -11.71
C VAL A 35 -16.31 -0.63 -10.98
N TRP A 36 -15.99 -1.88 -10.66
CA TRP A 36 -16.87 -2.77 -9.90
C TRP A 36 -17.16 -2.23 -8.49
N ILE A 37 -16.15 -1.70 -7.79
CA ILE A 37 -16.33 -1.08 -6.47
C ILE A 37 -17.25 0.15 -6.56
N SER A 38 -17.09 0.99 -7.59
CA SER A 38 -17.95 2.17 -7.79
C SER A 38 -19.41 1.78 -8.11
N TYR A 39 -19.61 0.70 -8.87
CA TYR A 39 -20.95 0.20 -9.19
C TYR A 39 -21.65 -0.39 -7.96
N LEU A 40 -20.92 -1.12 -7.11
CA LEU A 40 -21.40 -1.64 -5.84
C LEU A 40 -21.80 -0.52 -4.86
N ASN A 41 -20.99 0.54 -4.75
CA ASN A 41 -21.33 1.71 -3.92
C ASN A 41 -22.59 2.44 -4.43
N ARG A 42 -22.78 2.50 -5.75
CA ARG A 42 -23.99 3.14 -6.33
C ARG A 42 -25.25 2.33 -6.04
N LEU A 43 -25.15 1.00 -6.01
CA LEU A 43 -26.23 0.12 -5.59
C LEU A 43 -26.55 0.26 -4.10
N GLU A 44 -25.54 0.49 -3.24
CA GLU A 44 -25.72 0.64 -1.79
C GLU A 44 -26.55 1.89 -1.43
N ASN A 45 -26.32 3.02 -2.10
CA ASN A 45 -27.14 4.22 -1.91
C ASN A 45 -28.58 4.06 -2.42
N GLY A 46 -28.79 3.30 -3.50
CA GLY A 46 -30.14 2.97 -3.97
C GLY A 46 -30.89 2.06 -2.99
N PHE A 47 -30.16 1.16 -2.31
CA PHE A 47 -30.74 0.19 -1.38
C PHE A 47 -31.26 0.85 -0.09
N LEU A 48 -30.58 1.89 0.40
CA LEU A 48 -31.03 2.68 1.57
C LEU A 48 -32.42 3.30 1.37
N HIS A 49 -32.70 3.81 0.16
CA HIS A 49 -34.04 4.31 -0.15
C HIS A 49 -35.09 3.19 -0.23
N LEU A 50 -34.70 2.03 -0.78
CA LEU A 50 -35.59 0.87 -0.83
C LEU A 50 -35.99 0.39 0.57
N THR A 51 -35.05 0.39 1.53
CA THR A 51 -35.33 -0.03 2.92
C THR A 51 -36.31 0.89 3.65
N ALA A 52 -36.48 2.15 3.22
CA ALA A 52 -37.47 3.07 3.81
C ALA A 52 -38.85 2.95 3.13
N ILE A 53 -38.89 2.61 1.84
CA ILE A 53 -40.13 2.48 1.07
C ILE A 53 -40.90 1.21 1.46
N VAL A 54 -40.19 0.10 1.68
CA VAL A 54 -40.81 -1.19 2.06
C VAL A 54 -41.67 -1.09 3.34
N PRO A 55 -41.19 -0.56 4.48
CA PRO A 55 -42.01 -0.45 5.69
C PRO A 55 -43.19 0.54 5.54
N ALA A 56 -43.04 1.57 4.71
CA ALA A 56 -44.15 2.48 4.41
C ALA A 56 -45.27 1.76 3.64
N LEU A 57 -44.91 0.97 2.62
CA LEU A 57 -45.86 0.13 1.89
C LEU A 57 -46.49 -0.95 2.78
N MET A 58 -45.72 -1.53 3.70
CA MET A 58 -46.24 -2.45 4.72
C MET A 58 -47.32 -1.81 5.58
N MET A 59 -47.07 -0.60 6.09
CA MET A 59 -48.04 0.11 6.93
C MET A 59 -49.35 0.35 6.18
N VAL A 60 -49.28 0.72 4.89
CA VAL A 60 -50.46 0.86 4.03
C VAL A 60 -51.18 -0.48 3.84
N GLY A 61 -50.44 -1.56 3.60
CA GLY A 61 -51.00 -2.91 3.45
C GLY A 61 -51.72 -3.41 4.72
N ILE A 62 -51.14 -3.17 5.90
CA ILE A 62 -51.73 -3.55 7.19
C ILE A 62 -53.04 -2.79 7.44
N VAL A 63 -53.06 -1.48 7.20
CA VAL A 63 -54.28 -0.66 7.35
C VAL A 63 -55.38 -1.14 6.38
N PHE A 64 -55.01 -1.46 5.14
CA PHE A 64 -55.94 -1.99 4.15
C PHE A 64 -56.49 -3.38 4.53
N ALA A 65 -55.64 -4.27 5.06
CA ALA A 65 -56.06 -5.61 5.51
C ALA A 65 -57.01 -5.53 6.71
N LEU A 66 -56.77 -4.61 7.65
CA LEU A 66 -57.66 -4.34 8.79
C LEU A 66 -59.07 -3.89 8.36
N LEU A 67 -59.18 -3.17 7.24
CA LEU A 67 -60.45 -2.68 6.70
C LEU A 67 -61.28 -3.75 5.99
N MET A 68 -60.63 -4.74 5.36
CA MET A 68 -61.31 -5.70 4.49
C MET A 68 -61.78 -6.97 5.21
N ASN A 69 -60.93 -7.62 6.03
CA ASN A 69 -61.28 -8.87 6.73
C ASN A 69 -60.21 -9.29 7.77
N PRO A 70 -60.57 -9.69 9.01
CA PRO A 70 -59.59 -10.20 9.98
C PRO A 70 -58.81 -11.44 9.53
N THR A 71 -59.35 -12.28 8.63
CA THR A 71 -58.62 -13.46 8.12
C THR A 71 -57.50 -13.08 7.15
N ALA A 72 -57.64 -11.96 6.42
CA ALA A 72 -56.61 -11.45 5.52
C ALA A 72 -55.37 -10.96 6.30
N LEU A 73 -55.57 -10.48 7.53
CA LEU A 73 -54.49 -10.01 8.40
C LEU A 73 -53.54 -11.15 8.80
N ILE A 74 -54.08 -12.36 9.07
CA ILE A 74 -53.26 -13.53 9.43
C ILE A 74 -52.37 -13.96 8.27
N VAL A 75 -52.92 -14.01 7.05
CA VAL A 75 -52.17 -14.37 5.84
C VAL A 75 -51.09 -13.32 5.55
N PHE A 76 -51.41 -12.03 5.71
CA PHE A 76 -50.47 -10.94 5.48
C PHE A 76 -49.30 -10.98 6.49
N LEU A 77 -49.58 -11.17 7.79
CA LEU A 77 -48.53 -11.34 8.81
C LEU A 77 -47.62 -12.55 8.53
N GLY A 78 -48.18 -13.67 8.08
CA GLY A 78 -47.40 -14.84 7.71
C GLY A 78 -46.46 -14.57 6.53
N LEU A 79 -46.94 -13.86 5.50
CA LEU A 79 -46.14 -13.46 4.36
C LEU A 79 -45.00 -12.51 4.76
N GLU A 80 -45.26 -11.61 5.71
CA GLU A 80 -44.29 -10.63 6.19
C GLU A 80 -43.15 -11.23 7.02
N ILE A 81 -43.44 -12.26 7.81
CA ILE A 81 -42.39 -12.98 8.54
C ILE A 81 -41.45 -13.67 7.54
N ILE A 82 -41.99 -14.20 6.44
CA ILE A 82 -41.21 -14.88 5.41
C ILE A 82 -40.39 -13.85 4.60
N SER A 83 -41.01 -12.75 4.14
CA SER A 83 -40.32 -11.70 3.38
C SER A 83 -39.25 -10.99 4.22
N GLY A 84 -39.58 -10.62 5.46
CA GLY A 84 -38.69 -10.00 6.42
C GLY A 84 -37.52 -10.90 6.80
N GLY A 85 -37.79 -12.20 7.02
CA GLY A 85 -36.76 -13.21 7.27
C GLY A 85 -35.78 -13.37 6.11
N MET A 86 -36.26 -13.31 4.86
CA MET A 86 -35.42 -13.44 3.67
C MET A 86 -34.52 -12.20 3.45
N VAL A 87 -35.06 -11.00 3.67
CA VAL A 87 -34.27 -9.75 3.60
C VAL A 87 -33.24 -9.68 4.73
N ALA A 88 -33.64 -10.01 5.98
CA ALA A 88 -32.71 -10.09 7.10
C ALA A 88 -31.62 -11.14 6.86
N GLY A 89 -31.98 -12.32 6.33
CA GLY A 89 -31.06 -13.38 5.95
C GLY A 89 -30.04 -12.98 4.88
N LEU A 90 -30.37 -12.01 4.00
CA LEU A 90 -29.44 -11.48 2.99
C LEU A 90 -28.56 -10.33 3.52
N LEU A 91 -29.05 -9.53 4.48
CA LEU A 91 -28.33 -8.37 5.00
C LEU A 91 -27.40 -8.71 6.17
N VAL A 92 -27.81 -9.62 7.07
CA VAL A 92 -27.03 -10.02 8.25
C VAL A 92 -25.66 -10.60 7.86
N PRO A 93 -25.53 -11.50 6.85
CA PRO A 93 -24.22 -12.02 6.46
C PRO A 93 -23.30 -10.93 5.92
N ARG A 94 -23.84 -9.90 5.24
CA ARG A 94 -23.05 -8.79 4.70
C ARG A 94 -22.47 -7.90 5.80
N ALA A 95 -23.26 -7.59 6.82
CA ALA A 95 -22.79 -6.81 7.98
C ALA A 95 -21.71 -7.58 8.76
N ILE A 96 -21.92 -8.88 8.98
CA ILE A 96 -20.93 -9.75 9.64
C ILE A 96 -19.65 -9.84 8.80
N ASN A 97 -19.76 -9.93 7.48
CA ASN A 97 -18.58 -10.03 6.61
C ASN A 97 -17.78 -8.73 6.56
N LYS A 98 -18.44 -7.55 6.59
CA LYS A 98 -17.74 -6.25 6.69
C LYS A 98 -16.87 -6.17 7.96
N ASN A 99 -17.41 -6.60 9.10
CA ASN A 99 -16.67 -6.60 10.36
C ASN A 99 -15.51 -7.59 10.34
N LYS A 100 -15.69 -8.77 9.74
CA LYS A 100 -14.59 -9.74 9.56
C LYS A 100 -13.49 -9.20 8.64
N SER A 101 -13.84 -8.60 7.50
CA SER A 101 -12.84 -7.98 6.61
C SER A 101 -12.10 -6.83 7.29
N ARG A 102 -12.80 -6.04 8.11
CA ARG A 102 -12.19 -4.95 8.88
C ARG A 102 -11.21 -5.49 9.93
N ALA A 103 -11.59 -6.51 10.69
CA ALA A 103 -10.73 -7.14 11.67
C ALA A 103 -9.47 -7.73 11.01
N ALA A 104 -9.64 -8.47 9.90
CA ALA A 104 -8.52 -9.03 9.15
C ALA A 104 -7.56 -7.96 8.60
N LEU A 105 -8.09 -6.83 8.09
CA LEU A 105 -7.25 -5.73 7.62
C LEU A 105 -6.47 -5.07 8.75
N LEU A 106 -7.11 -4.86 9.91
CA LEU A 106 -6.45 -4.30 11.08
C LEU A 106 -5.35 -5.25 11.61
N GLU A 107 -5.63 -6.56 11.63
CA GLU A 107 -4.65 -7.58 11.99
C GLU A 107 -3.49 -7.67 10.97
N THR A 108 -3.79 -7.48 9.69
CA THR A 108 -2.73 -7.41 8.65
C THR A 108 -1.84 -6.20 8.90
N LEU A 109 -2.41 -5.04 9.24
CA LEU A 109 -1.65 -3.81 9.52
C LEU A 109 -0.72 -3.96 10.73
N THR A 110 -1.11 -4.73 11.76
CA THR A 110 -0.24 -4.96 12.93
C THR A 110 0.96 -5.84 12.61
N HIS A 111 0.85 -6.71 11.60
CA HIS A 111 1.93 -7.62 11.18
C HIS A 111 2.74 -7.09 9.98
N CYS A 112 2.40 -5.92 9.43
CA CYS A 112 3.18 -5.34 8.34
C CYS A 112 4.55 -4.87 8.84
N GLU A 113 5.60 -5.51 8.35
CA GLU A 113 7.01 -5.08 8.46
C GLU A 113 7.39 -4.05 7.37
N LYS A 114 8.63 -3.54 7.39
CA LYS A 114 9.14 -2.51 6.46
C LYS A 114 8.93 -2.85 4.98
N ASP A 115 9.06 -4.12 4.62
CA ASP A 115 8.93 -4.60 3.23
C ASP A 115 7.49 -4.50 2.69
N HIS A 116 6.51 -4.29 3.57
CA HIS A 116 5.08 -4.26 3.23
C HIS A 116 4.53 -2.83 3.07
N LEU A 117 5.39 -1.83 2.85
CA LEU A 117 4.97 -0.43 2.70
C LEU A 117 3.90 -0.26 1.61
N GLU A 118 4.02 -0.98 0.50
CA GLU A 118 3.03 -0.94 -0.59
C GLU A 118 1.65 -1.42 -0.14
N THR A 119 1.60 -2.47 0.68
CA THR A 119 0.36 -3.00 1.26
C THR A 119 -0.30 -1.97 2.16
N VAL A 120 0.46 -1.30 3.02
CA VAL A 120 -0.07 -0.24 3.90
C VAL A 120 -0.60 0.93 3.07
N CYS A 121 0.15 1.35 2.04
CA CYS A 121 -0.28 2.39 1.10
C CYS A 121 -1.56 2.02 0.32
N TYR A 122 -1.75 0.73 0.02
CA TYR A 122 -2.98 0.23 -0.60
C TYR A 122 -4.15 0.25 0.38
N ILE A 123 -3.95 -0.26 1.61
CA ILE A 123 -4.98 -0.28 2.66
C ILE A 123 -5.44 1.14 3.01
N GLN A 124 -4.55 2.13 2.93
CA GLN A 124 -4.88 3.54 3.13
C GLN A 124 -5.92 4.07 2.14
N THR A 125 -6.13 3.40 1.00
CA THR A 125 -7.18 3.75 0.03
C THR A 125 -8.54 3.11 0.31
N ALA A 126 -8.66 2.31 1.39
CA ALA A 126 -9.90 1.69 1.79
C ALA A 126 -10.99 2.73 2.11
N HIS A 127 -12.25 2.37 1.88
CA HIS A 127 -13.38 3.27 2.17
C HIS A 127 -13.62 3.45 3.67
N ASP A 128 -13.26 2.47 4.49
CA ASP A 128 -13.45 2.52 5.94
C ASP A 128 -12.47 3.49 6.60
N LYS A 129 -13.01 4.58 7.15
CA LYS A 129 -12.26 5.62 7.85
C LYS A 129 -11.36 5.06 8.95
N THR A 130 -11.82 4.07 9.70
CA THR A 130 -11.07 3.51 10.83
C THR A 130 -9.84 2.73 10.37
N VAL A 131 -9.99 1.98 9.27
CA VAL A 131 -8.89 1.26 8.63
C VAL A 131 -7.89 2.25 8.04
N ARG A 132 -8.35 3.33 7.39
CA ARG A 132 -7.47 4.40 6.90
C ARG A 132 -6.73 5.11 8.02
N THR A 133 -7.36 5.39 9.16
CA THR A 133 -6.65 6.04 10.27
C THR A 133 -5.58 5.12 10.86
N ALA A 134 -5.89 3.83 11.00
CA ALA A 134 -4.93 2.84 11.49
C ALA A 134 -3.77 2.63 10.51
N ALA A 135 -4.06 2.51 9.22
CA ALA A 135 -3.03 2.39 8.18
C ALA A 135 -2.18 3.66 8.09
N GLY A 136 -2.76 4.85 8.28
CA GLY A 136 -2.02 6.11 8.29
C GLY A 136 -1.07 6.24 9.47
N ALA A 137 -1.51 5.80 10.67
CA ALA A 137 -0.65 5.73 11.84
C ALA A 137 0.50 4.73 11.62
N ARG A 138 0.18 3.51 11.16
CA ARG A 138 1.20 2.50 10.88
C ARG A 138 2.18 2.94 9.79
N LEU A 139 1.70 3.64 8.78
CA LEU A 139 2.53 4.22 7.73
C LEU A 139 3.53 5.21 8.32
N LEU A 140 3.11 6.10 9.23
CA LEU A 140 4.03 7.02 9.91
C LEU A 140 5.07 6.30 10.75
N ASP A 141 4.66 5.27 11.50
CA ASP A 141 5.59 4.50 12.33
C ASP A 141 6.66 3.87 11.44
N LEU A 142 6.26 3.18 10.36
CA LEU A 142 7.18 2.60 9.40
C LEU A 142 8.09 3.67 8.78
N LEU A 143 7.54 4.83 8.40
CA LEU A 143 8.31 5.94 7.84
C LEU A 143 9.36 6.52 8.79
N SER A 144 9.06 6.55 10.09
CA SER A 144 10.01 7.01 11.10
C SER A 144 11.20 6.06 11.28
N GLU A 145 11.02 4.79 10.90
CA GLU A 145 12.08 3.78 10.93
C GLU A 145 12.94 3.78 9.66
N PHE A 146 12.57 4.52 8.60
CA PHE A 146 13.42 4.70 7.43
C PHE A 146 14.38 5.85 7.68
N GLU A 147 15.67 5.55 7.60
CA GLU A 147 16.71 6.57 7.74
C GLU A 147 16.66 7.51 6.53
N ALA A 148 16.76 8.83 6.79
CA ALA A 148 16.74 9.85 5.75
C ALA A 148 18.02 9.79 4.90
N GLY A 149 18.08 8.83 3.98
CA GLY A 149 19.27 8.60 3.17
C GLY A 149 19.28 7.25 2.45
N GLU A 150 18.58 6.25 2.98
CA GLU A 150 18.29 5.04 2.22
C GLU A 150 17.44 5.46 1.02
N GLY A 151 17.95 5.27 -0.19
CA GLY A 151 17.33 5.70 -1.45
C GLY A 151 16.04 4.97 -1.79
N PHE A 152 15.15 4.80 -0.82
CA PHE A 152 13.90 4.10 -0.93
C PHE A 152 13.02 4.84 -1.94
N THR A 153 12.80 4.18 -3.08
CA THR A 153 11.94 4.69 -4.14
C THR A 153 10.60 3.98 -4.02
N LEU A 154 9.54 4.74 -3.69
CA LEU A 154 8.20 4.17 -3.72
C LEU A 154 7.82 3.72 -5.12
N GLY A 155 7.18 2.55 -5.18
CA GLY A 155 6.43 2.13 -6.33
C GLY A 155 5.40 3.17 -6.76
N ARG A 156 5.11 3.18 -8.06
CA ARG A 156 4.17 4.12 -8.70
C ARG A 156 2.79 4.12 -8.02
N TYR A 157 2.31 2.95 -7.60
CA TYR A 157 1.00 2.80 -6.97
C TYR A 157 0.92 3.48 -5.60
N SER A 158 1.94 3.29 -4.77
CA SER A 158 2.03 3.90 -3.45
C SER A 158 2.16 5.43 -3.53
N ARG A 159 2.84 5.94 -4.55
CA ARG A 159 2.87 7.39 -4.82
C ARG A 159 1.49 7.92 -5.22
N ILE A 160 0.75 7.20 -6.07
CA ILE A 160 -0.61 7.57 -6.46
C ILE A 160 -1.55 7.58 -5.25
N SER A 161 -1.43 6.61 -4.33
CA SER A 161 -2.25 6.60 -3.12
C SER A 161 -1.92 7.77 -2.20
N LEU A 162 -0.63 8.09 -1.99
CA LEU A 162 -0.21 9.30 -1.26
C LEU A 162 -0.76 10.59 -1.88
N HIS A 163 -0.69 10.73 -3.21
CA HIS A 163 -1.26 11.88 -3.92
C HIS A 163 -2.78 11.98 -3.75
N ARG A 164 -3.48 10.85 -3.63
CA ARG A 164 -4.91 10.81 -3.35
C ARG A 164 -5.20 11.29 -1.93
N ILE A 165 -4.40 10.88 -0.95
CA ILE A 165 -4.55 11.31 0.46
C ILE A 165 -4.29 12.80 0.61
N LEU A 166 -3.30 13.34 -0.10
CA LEU A 166 -3.03 14.79 -0.14
C LEU A 166 -4.19 15.61 -0.71
N LYS A 167 -5.12 14.98 -1.43
CA LYS A 167 -6.37 15.57 -1.94
C LYS A 167 -7.59 15.26 -1.07
N SER A 168 -7.41 14.61 0.09
CA SER A 168 -8.52 14.29 0.99
C SER A 168 -9.06 15.54 1.69
N ARG A 169 -10.23 15.42 2.33
CA ARG A 169 -10.85 16.51 3.09
C ARG A 169 -10.36 16.58 4.53
N GLU A 170 -9.69 15.54 5.00
CA GLU A 170 -9.34 15.41 6.41
C GLU A 170 -7.94 15.98 6.65
N PRO A 171 -7.79 17.09 7.42
CA PRO A 171 -6.50 17.78 7.58
C PRO A 171 -5.47 16.89 8.28
N GLN A 172 -5.92 15.97 9.13
CA GLN A 172 -5.04 14.98 9.77
C GLN A 172 -4.40 14.07 8.73
N GLU A 173 -5.19 13.48 7.82
CA GLU A 173 -4.66 12.61 6.76
C GLU A 173 -3.68 13.35 5.84
N ILE A 174 -3.96 14.61 5.49
CA ILE A 174 -3.04 15.43 4.70
C ILE A 174 -1.71 15.63 5.44
N ARG A 175 -1.74 15.88 6.75
CA ARG A 175 -0.51 16.03 7.55
C ARG A 175 0.31 14.74 7.60
N LEU A 176 -0.35 13.58 7.76
CA LEU A 176 0.33 12.28 7.71
C LEU A 176 1.01 12.06 6.36
N ALA A 177 0.29 12.34 5.26
CA ALA A 177 0.83 12.21 3.92
C ALA A 177 1.97 13.22 3.67
N LEU A 178 1.86 14.46 4.15
CA LEU A 178 2.94 15.45 4.05
C LEU A 178 4.21 14.99 4.80
N ASN A 179 4.06 14.47 6.03
CA ASN A 179 5.19 13.90 6.76
C ASN A 179 5.82 12.74 5.99
N ALA A 180 5.01 11.86 5.40
CA ALA A 180 5.53 10.79 4.56
C ALA A 180 6.36 11.32 3.38
N MET A 181 5.83 12.31 2.68
CA MET A 181 6.48 12.93 1.52
C MET A 181 7.76 13.67 1.89
N GLU A 182 7.91 14.11 3.14
CA GLU A 182 9.18 14.66 3.64
C GLU A 182 10.31 13.64 3.52
N TYR A 183 10.07 12.37 3.86
CA TYR A 183 11.08 11.31 3.78
C TYR A 183 11.24 10.76 2.36
N ILE A 184 10.10 10.45 1.70
CA ILE A 184 10.09 9.65 0.48
C ILE A 184 9.81 10.43 -0.81
N GLY A 185 9.47 11.71 -0.70
CA GLY A 185 9.08 12.54 -1.83
C GLY A 185 10.25 12.87 -2.74
N GLY A 186 9.95 13.01 -4.04
CA GLY A 186 10.89 13.38 -5.08
C GLY A 186 10.41 14.53 -5.97
N GLU A 187 11.04 14.71 -7.13
CA GLU A 187 10.76 15.85 -8.03
C GLU A 187 9.29 15.91 -8.50
N GLN A 188 8.68 14.74 -8.75
CA GLN A 188 7.30 14.63 -9.23
C GLN A 188 6.27 15.19 -8.24
N ASP A 189 6.66 15.27 -6.96
CA ASP A 189 5.78 15.64 -5.87
C ASP A 189 5.77 17.14 -5.59
N ILE A 190 6.81 17.86 -6.06
CA ILE A 190 7.00 19.29 -5.84
C ILE A 190 5.80 20.10 -6.33
N ALA A 191 5.25 19.76 -7.49
CA ALA A 191 4.11 20.49 -8.07
C ALA A 191 2.86 20.41 -7.16
N LEU A 192 2.61 19.23 -6.58
CA LEU A 192 1.44 18.99 -5.74
C LEU A 192 1.62 19.62 -4.36
N VAL A 193 2.81 19.49 -3.74
CA VAL A 193 3.11 20.14 -2.46
C VAL A 193 3.12 21.67 -2.59
N LYS A 194 3.61 22.20 -3.72
CA LYS A 194 3.52 23.64 -4.05
C LYS A 194 2.08 24.11 -4.10
N ALA A 195 1.21 23.38 -4.79
CA ALA A 195 -0.21 23.71 -4.84
C ALA A 195 -0.85 23.73 -3.44
N LEU A 196 -0.53 22.77 -2.56
CA LEU A 196 -1.00 22.77 -1.17
C LEU A 196 -0.49 23.97 -0.37
N SER A 197 0.78 24.34 -0.52
CA SER A 197 1.37 25.51 0.16
C SER A 197 0.76 26.85 -0.27
N GLU A 198 0.24 26.91 -1.50
CA GLU A 198 -0.51 28.04 -2.06
C GLU A 198 -1.99 28.04 -1.63
N GLY A 199 -2.43 27.06 -0.84
CA GLY A 199 -3.83 26.91 -0.42
C GLY A 199 -4.74 26.36 -1.52
N LYS A 200 -4.21 25.76 -2.58
CA LYS A 200 -5.04 25.06 -3.57
C LYS A 200 -5.57 23.74 -2.97
N TYR A 201 -6.66 23.25 -3.55
CA TYR A 201 -7.42 22.09 -3.07
C TYR A 201 -8.11 22.35 -1.73
N LEU A 202 -8.28 21.31 -0.92
CA LEU A 202 -8.95 21.35 0.38
C LEU A 202 -7.99 21.78 1.51
N ALA A 203 -6.74 22.13 1.19
CA ALA A 203 -5.75 22.64 2.14
C ALA A 203 -5.95 24.11 2.51
N ASP A 204 -6.82 24.85 1.79
CA ASP A 204 -7.11 26.25 2.11
C ASP A 204 -7.64 26.44 3.54
N PHE A 205 -8.36 25.43 4.02
CA PHE A 205 -9.04 25.46 5.31
C PHE A 205 -8.12 25.30 6.53
N SER A 206 -6.85 24.88 6.35
CA SER A 206 -5.94 24.64 7.48
C SER A 206 -4.62 25.39 7.31
N ASN A 207 -4.38 26.40 8.16
CA ASN A 207 -3.12 27.13 8.19
C ASN A 207 -1.93 26.21 8.47
N ASP A 208 -2.09 25.27 9.41
CA ASP A 208 -1.07 24.28 9.78
C ASP A 208 -0.61 23.44 8.59
N VAL A 209 -1.55 22.96 7.77
CA VAL A 209 -1.24 22.19 6.56
C VAL A 209 -0.44 23.03 5.57
N ARG A 210 -0.81 24.30 5.37
CA ARG A 210 -0.08 25.21 4.46
C ARG A 210 1.33 25.48 4.97
N GLN A 211 1.51 25.70 6.27
CA GLN A 211 2.84 25.91 6.86
C GLN A 211 3.73 24.68 6.71
N LYS A 212 3.20 23.49 7.02
CA LYS A 212 3.95 22.22 6.87
C LYS A 212 4.27 21.93 5.40
N ALA A 213 3.36 22.24 4.47
CA ALA A 213 3.64 22.12 3.04
C ALA A 213 4.75 23.07 2.58
N LYS A 214 4.80 24.31 3.10
CA LYS A 214 5.90 25.25 2.82
C LYS A 214 7.25 24.74 3.32
N SER A 215 7.31 24.18 4.53
CA SER A 215 8.56 23.64 5.08
C SER A 215 9.05 22.42 4.31
N ILE A 216 8.15 21.52 3.89
CA ILE A 216 8.53 20.34 3.10
C ILE A 216 8.96 20.73 1.69
N LEU A 217 8.36 21.77 1.11
CA LEU A 217 8.68 22.20 -0.24
C LEU A 217 10.13 22.67 -0.40
N SER A 218 10.74 23.30 0.61
CA SER A 218 12.17 23.62 0.56
C SER A 218 13.02 22.35 0.57
N VAL A 219 12.70 21.40 1.44
CA VAL A 219 13.41 20.11 1.54
C VAL A 219 13.34 19.32 0.23
N LEU A 220 12.15 19.23 -0.38
CA LEU A 220 11.96 18.51 -1.64
C LEU A 220 12.73 19.15 -2.81
N ARG A 221 12.82 20.49 -2.85
CA ARG A 221 13.59 21.19 -3.90
C ARG A 221 15.08 20.95 -3.76
N GLU A 222 15.60 21.00 -2.54
CA GLU A 222 17.00 20.70 -2.26
C GLU A 222 17.33 19.25 -2.63
N ARG A 223 16.49 18.29 -2.21
CA ARG A 223 16.65 16.87 -2.59
C ARG A 223 16.62 16.67 -4.11
N ALA A 224 15.68 17.30 -4.82
CA ALA A 224 15.60 17.21 -6.27
C ALA A 224 16.83 17.85 -6.97
N ALA A 225 17.37 18.95 -6.44
CA ALA A 225 18.61 19.53 -6.94
C ALA A 225 19.80 18.59 -6.74
N ASN A 226 19.93 17.98 -5.55
CA ASN A 226 20.98 17.01 -5.24
C ASN A 226 20.89 15.76 -6.12
N GLN A 227 19.67 15.26 -6.39
CA GLN A 227 19.46 14.15 -7.32
C GLN A 227 19.91 14.50 -8.74
N LYS A 228 19.59 15.71 -9.22
CA LYS A 228 20.05 16.19 -10.54
C LYS A 228 21.57 16.25 -10.61
N LEU A 229 22.22 16.81 -9.58
CA LEU A 229 23.69 16.83 -9.51
C LEU A 229 24.29 15.42 -9.51
N GLY A 230 23.74 14.49 -8.73
CA GLY A 230 24.18 13.10 -8.70
C GLY A 230 24.07 12.41 -10.06
N THR A 231 22.95 12.60 -10.78
CA THR A 231 22.79 12.02 -12.13
C THR A 231 23.74 12.62 -13.17
N THR A 232 24.09 13.91 -13.05
CA THR A 232 25.09 14.56 -13.91
C THR A 232 26.50 14.02 -13.66
N LEU A 233 26.88 13.82 -12.38
CA LEU A 233 28.20 13.26 -12.04
C LEU A 233 28.36 11.83 -12.55
N LEU A 234 27.31 11.00 -12.43
CA LEU A 234 27.35 9.62 -12.95
C LEU A 234 27.40 9.57 -14.48
N ARG A 235 26.78 10.53 -15.18
CA ARG A 235 26.91 10.63 -16.65
C ARG A 235 28.31 11.00 -17.09
N ALA A 236 29.00 11.88 -16.35
CA ALA A 236 30.38 12.23 -16.65
C ALA A 236 31.34 11.04 -16.43
N SER A 237 31.07 10.15 -15.46
CA SER A 237 31.85 8.93 -15.27
C SER A 237 31.47 7.80 -16.23
N SER A 238 30.21 7.72 -16.67
CA SER A 238 29.76 6.66 -17.59
C SER A 238 30.06 6.98 -19.06
N CYS A 239 30.36 8.23 -19.40
CA CYS A 239 30.86 8.62 -20.72
C CYS A 239 32.35 8.27 -20.89
N THR A 240 32.71 7.03 -20.54
CA THR A 240 33.98 6.41 -20.94
C THR A 240 33.72 5.52 -22.16
N GLU A 241 32.99 6.02 -23.15
CA GLU A 241 32.93 5.34 -24.44
C GLU A 241 34.16 5.73 -25.26
N SER A 242 35.00 4.72 -25.41
CA SER A 242 35.68 4.41 -26.67
C SER A 242 36.59 5.51 -27.24
N GLY A 243 37.57 5.89 -26.43
CA GLY A 243 38.89 6.19 -26.98
C GLY A 243 39.54 4.90 -27.49
N ASP A 244 39.00 4.31 -28.56
CA ASP A 244 39.57 3.16 -29.28
C ASP A 244 40.87 3.53 -30.05
N THR A 245 41.57 4.59 -29.62
CA THR A 245 42.81 5.07 -30.22
C THR A 245 43.64 5.94 -29.26
N LEU A 246 43.77 5.53 -28.00
CA LEU A 246 44.90 5.98 -27.18
C LEU A 246 45.74 4.77 -26.79
N LEU A 247 46.67 4.47 -27.71
CA LEU A 247 47.97 3.86 -27.46
C LEU A 247 47.97 2.75 -26.42
N ARG A 248 47.85 1.50 -26.88
CA ARG A 248 48.48 0.38 -26.16
C ARG A 248 49.94 0.77 -25.95
N PRO A 249 50.44 0.96 -24.71
CA PRO A 249 51.86 0.87 -24.48
C PRO A 249 52.22 -0.53 -24.91
N THR A 250 53.03 -0.63 -25.95
CA THR A 250 53.64 -1.88 -26.39
C THR A 250 54.26 -2.50 -25.15
N THR A 251 53.69 -3.62 -24.71
CA THR A 251 54.22 -4.47 -23.67
C THR A 251 55.62 -4.85 -24.10
N TYR A 252 56.62 -4.12 -23.62
CA TYR A 252 57.95 -4.69 -23.50
C TYR A 252 57.81 -5.76 -22.43
N ALA A 253 57.96 -7.01 -22.85
CA ALA A 253 58.15 -8.13 -21.97
C ALA A 253 59.38 -7.85 -21.10
N ILE A 254 59.17 -7.40 -19.87
CA ILE A 254 60.15 -7.56 -18.81
C ILE A 254 59.60 -8.61 -17.87
N ARG A 255 60.44 -9.62 -17.79
CA ARG A 255 60.27 -10.94 -17.25
C ARG A 255 60.79 -10.91 -15.81
N GLU A 256 60.09 -11.67 -14.98
CA GLU A 256 60.53 -12.24 -13.70
C GLU A 256 60.74 -11.30 -12.50
N ASP A 257 60.18 -11.78 -11.39
CA ASP A 257 60.60 -11.60 -10.01
C ASP A 257 60.75 -10.17 -9.47
N GLU A 258 59.82 -9.78 -8.61
CA GLU A 258 60.13 -9.71 -7.17
C GLU A 258 58.88 -9.33 -6.36
N SER A 259 58.64 -10.15 -5.35
CA SER A 259 57.82 -9.91 -4.18
C SER A 259 58.02 -8.52 -3.59
N GLU A 260 56.95 -7.80 -3.22
CA GLU A 260 56.97 -6.96 -2.01
C GLU A 260 55.57 -6.49 -1.56
N THR A 261 55.20 -7.01 -0.38
CA THR A 261 54.57 -6.29 0.74
C THR A 261 53.27 -5.50 0.54
N LEU A 262 52.17 -6.20 0.85
CA LEU A 262 50.91 -5.58 1.30
C LEU A 262 51.15 -4.77 2.58
N LEU A 263 51.11 -3.45 2.45
CA LEU A 263 51.02 -2.47 3.55
C LEU A 263 49.80 -2.77 4.43
N ARG A 264 50.02 -3.36 5.61
CA ARG A 264 49.16 -3.20 6.79
C ARG A 264 49.80 -2.15 7.69
N VAL A 265 49.28 -0.93 7.65
CA VAL A 265 49.50 0.13 8.64
C VAL A 265 48.12 0.76 8.88
N GLY A 266 47.58 0.87 10.09
CA GLY A 266 48.09 0.54 11.41
C GLY A 266 46.93 0.41 12.39
N GLU A 267 47.17 -0.43 13.39
CA GLU A 267 46.39 -0.64 14.59
C GLU A 267 46.40 0.67 15.42
N SER A 268 45.23 1.22 15.75
CA SER A 268 45.13 2.38 16.64
C SER A 268 44.99 1.87 18.08
N PRO A 269 45.82 2.35 19.03
CA PRO A 269 45.81 1.86 20.40
C PRO A 269 44.55 2.31 21.15
N THR A 270 43.94 1.33 21.82
CA THR A 270 43.04 1.47 22.96
C THR A 270 43.67 2.38 24.02
N ASN A 271 43.00 3.48 24.36
CA ASN A 271 43.26 4.23 25.58
C ASN A 271 42.20 3.89 26.63
N GLU A 272 42.70 3.54 27.81
CA GLU A 272 42.00 3.39 29.09
C GLU A 272 41.33 4.69 29.57
#